data_AF-A0A8I1TGN9-F1
#
_entry.id   AF-A0A8I1TGN9-F1
#
_cell.length_a   1.000
_cell.length_b   1.000
_cell.length_c   1.000
_cell.angle_alpha   90.00
_cell.angle_beta   90.00
_cell.angle_gamma   90.00
#
_symmetry.space_group_name_H-M   'P 1'
#
loop_
_entity.id
_entity.type
_entity.pdbx_description
1 polymer ?
#
loop_
_entity_poly.entity_id
_entity_poly.type
_entity_poly.pdbx_seq_one_letter_code
_entity_poly.pdbx_strand_id
1 'polypeptide(L)'
;ARLLPMLRPFVEFAREMRDPRFAYGNLFIEPAAAGGIHVAAVTGVAMAVIHVPDGYIRRPCVIDVPDDAFDTANSPIEIEMTFEGTTLTYDLPEWTHPGTCYVSDAGIFINPKMRPPQLANEHTFFNPALFQRVSSTNLGSHVVGLDYRMEEKTAPGWRALVQKAMAAPHYADARPMAINPALVALFEATNERITGRNGKPGHFWFRLAGTHEAPEPALVMIENHPEFLGVISPQASAEPHPVPSHFFFPAAIATEVQQ
;
A
#
# COMPACT_ATOMS: atom_id res chain seq x y z
N ALA A 1 -10.42 8.06 0.85
CA ALA A 1 -9.61 7.83 2.06
C ALA A 1 -9.11 6.40 2.19
N ARG A 2 -9.94 5.38 1.97
CA ARG A 2 -9.62 3.94 2.23
C ARG A 2 -8.29 3.40 1.70
N LEU A 3 -7.74 3.97 0.63
CA LEU A 3 -6.49 3.54 0.00
C LEU A 3 -5.26 4.05 0.75
N LEU A 4 -5.35 5.20 1.43
CA LEU A 4 -4.18 5.81 2.06
C LEU A 4 -3.54 4.87 3.07
N PRO A 5 -4.29 4.23 4.00
CA PRO A 5 -3.67 3.28 4.94
C PRO A 5 -3.06 2.05 4.27
N MET A 6 -3.60 1.59 3.12
CA MET A 6 -3.05 0.45 2.36
C MET A 6 -1.68 0.80 1.75
N LEU A 7 -1.52 2.05 1.31
CA LEU A 7 -0.35 2.52 0.57
C LEU A 7 0.71 3.19 1.47
N ARG A 8 0.38 3.48 2.74
CA ARG A 8 1.30 4.09 3.71
C ARG A 8 2.65 3.36 3.79
N PRO A 9 2.73 2.02 3.89
CA PRO A 9 4.01 1.34 4.01
C PRO A 9 4.94 1.59 2.82
N PHE A 10 4.39 1.71 1.61
CA PHE A 10 5.16 2.04 0.41
C PHE A 10 5.73 3.46 0.48
N VAL A 11 4.92 4.41 0.93
CA VAL A 11 5.35 5.82 1.05
C VAL A 11 6.42 5.96 2.12
N GLU A 12 6.24 5.34 3.28
CA GLU A 12 7.23 5.35 4.36
C GLU A 12 8.55 4.73 3.93
N PHE A 13 8.52 3.52 3.36
CA PHE A 13 9.70 2.85 2.85
C PHE A 13 10.43 3.69 1.80
N ALA A 14 9.71 4.33 0.89
CA ALA A 14 10.33 5.15 -0.14
C ALA A 14 10.95 6.45 0.41
N ARG A 15 10.36 7.04 1.45
CA ARG A 15 10.93 8.19 2.16
C ARG A 15 12.21 7.83 2.91
N GLU A 16 12.28 6.64 3.48
CA GLU A 16 13.50 6.12 4.12
C GLU A 16 14.65 5.98 3.11
N MET A 17 14.35 5.52 1.90
CA MET A 17 15.34 5.37 0.83
C MET A 17 15.90 6.71 0.30
N ARG A 18 15.19 7.83 0.53
CA ARG A 18 15.59 9.21 0.13
C ARG A 18 16.02 9.33 -1.34
N ASP A 19 15.38 8.57 -2.22
CA ASP A 19 15.72 8.59 -3.64
C ASP A 19 15.18 9.88 -4.31
N PRO A 20 16.04 10.69 -4.95
CA PRO A 20 15.64 11.97 -5.54
C PRO A 20 14.62 11.83 -6.67
N ARG A 21 14.47 10.64 -7.27
CA ARG A 21 13.42 10.36 -8.26
C ARG A 21 12.01 10.53 -7.70
N PHE A 22 11.85 10.45 -6.38
CA PHE A 22 10.58 10.61 -5.68
C PHE A 22 10.44 11.94 -4.94
N ALA A 23 11.22 12.97 -5.32
CA ALA A 23 11.16 14.30 -4.70
C ALA A 23 9.79 15.01 -4.78
N TYR A 24 8.85 14.46 -5.56
CA TYR A 24 7.50 15.00 -5.76
C TYR A 24 6.41 14.10 -5.13
N GLY A 25 6.82 13.04 -4.44
CA GLY A 25 5.96 12.02 -3.88
C GLY A 25 6.07 10.67 -4.59
N ASN A 26 5.33 9.72 -4.04
CA ASN A 26 5.45 8.29 -4.34
C ASN A 26 4.12 7.67 -4.78
N LEU A 27 3.04 8.44 -4.70
CA LEU A 27 1.70 8.03 -5.12
C LEU A 27 1.40 8.65 -6.47
N PHE A 28 1.33 7.82 -7.50
CA PHE A 28 0.95 8.20 -8.84
C PHE A 28 -0.52 7.87 -9.07
N ILE A 29 -1.25 8.80 -9.66
CA ILE A 29 -2.67 8.64 -9.95
C ILE A 29 -2.86 8.93 -11.44
N GLU A 30 -3.55 8.04 -12.14
CA GLU A 30 -3.84 8.20 -13.57
C GLU A 30 -5.23 7.66 -13.92
N PRO A 31 -5.89 8.17 -14.98
CA PRO A 31 -7.15 7.62 -15.43
C PRO A 31 -6.99 6.17 -15.89
N ALA A 32 -7.99 5.34 -15.60
CA ALA A 32 -8.05 3.97 -16.08
C ALA A 32 -8.88 3.88 -17.37
N ALA A 33 -8.38 3.16 -18.37
CA ALA A 33 -9.10 2.96 -19.63
C ALA A 33 -10.45 2.25 -19.44
N ALA A 34 -10.57 1.40 -18.41
CA ALA A 34 -11.80 0.70 -18.04
C ALA A 34 -12.79 1.58 -17.22
N GLY A 35 -12.49 2.87 -17.03
CA GLY A 35 -13.20 3.74 -16.10
C GLY A 35 -12.57 3.74 -14.70
N GLY A 36 -12.78 4.82 -13.95
CA GLY A 36 -12.12 5.03 -12.66
C GLY A 36 -10.68 5.54 -12.79
N ILE A 37 -9.85 5.23 -11.80
CA ILE A 37 -8.42 5.59 -11.76
C ILE A 37 -7.55 4.40 -11.36
N HIS A 38 -6.27 4.44 -11.70
CA HIS A 38 -5.24 3.65 -11.06
C HIS A 38 -4.50 4.51 -10.04
N VAL A 39 -4.27 3.95 -8.86
CA VAL A 39 -3.39 4.54 -7.85
C VAL A 39 -2.20 3.61 -7.67
N ALA A 40 -1.00 4.12 -7.91
CA ALA A 40 0.25 3.37 -7.83
C ALA A 40 1.16 3.97 -6.75
N ALA A 41 1.53 3.19 -5.74
CA ALA A 41 2.58 3.54 -4.79
C ALA A 41 3.91 2.91 -5.22
N VAL A 42 4.97 3.72 -5.31
CA VAL A 42 6.25 3.30 -5.92
C VAL A 42 7.41 3.61 -4.97
N THR A 43 8.26 2.62 -4.71
CA THR A 43 9.46 2.75 -3.86
C THR A 43 10.79 2.66 -4.62
N GLY A 44 10.73 2.42 -5.92
CA GLY A 44 11.90 2.19 -6.78
C GLY A 44 12.34 0.72 -6.86
N VAL A 45 12.02 -0.08 -5.84
CA VAL A 45 12.27 -1.53 -5.81
C VAL A 45 11.00 -2.35 -5.65
N ALA A 46 9.92 -1.75 -5.14
CA ALA A 46 8.60 -2.35 -5.09
C ALA A 46 7.55 -1.34 -5.53
N MET A 47 6.38 -1.86 -5.92
CA MET A 47 5.24 -1.05 -6.34
C MET A 47 3.94 -1.78 -6.05
N ALA A 48 2.91 -1.03 -5.67
CA ALA A 48 1.53 -1.51 -5.58
C ALA A 48 0.66 -0.65 -6.49
N VAL A 49 -0.17 -1.27 -7.32
CA VAL A 49 -1.14 -0.62 -8.20
C VAL A 49 -2.52 -1.13 -7.84
N ILE A 50 -3.45 -0.19 -7.60
CA ILE A 50 -4.84 -0.48 -7.25
C ILE A 50 -5.75 0.22 -8.25
N HIS A 51 -6.66 -0.53 -8.87
CA HIS A 51 -7.75 0.03 -9.66
C HIS A 51 -8.90 0.47 -8.77
N VAL A 52 -9.38 1.69 -8.97
CA VAL A 52 -10.40 2.35 -8.15
C VAL A 52 -11.53 2.79 -9.08
N PRO A 53 -12.58 1.97 -9.25
CA PRO A 53 -13.62 2.21 -10.25
C PRO A 53 -14.39 3.51 -10.05
N ASP A 54 -14.55 3.94 -8.79
CA ASP A 54 -15.27 5.13 -8.36
C ASP A 54 -14.40 6.39 -8.29
N GLY A 55 -13.10 6.27 -8.52
CA GLY A 55 -12.18 7.40 -8.51
C GLY A 55 -12.25 8.23 -9.78
N TYR A 56 -11.85 9.49 -9.69
CA TYR A 56 -11.79 10.39 -10.83
C TYR A 56 -10.54 11.27 -10.76
N ILE A 57 -9.89 11.43 -11.91
CA ILE A 57 -8.82 12.40 -12.08
C ILE A 57 -8.86 12.97 -13.50
N ARG A 58 -8.58 14.26 -13.64
CA ARG A 58 -8.55 14.93 -14.94
C ARG A 58 -7.26 14.64 -15.73
N ARG A 59 -6.13 14.56 -15.03
CA ARG A 59 -4.80 14.37 -15.62
C ARG A 59 -3.94 13.53 -14.68
N PRO A 60 -3.00 12.74 -15.20
CA PRO A 60 -2.04 12.04 -14.36
C PRO A 60 -1.30 12.99 -13.42
N CYS A 61 -1.17 12.59 -12.15
CA CYS A 61 -0.39 13.34 -11.18
C CYS A 61 0.43 12.43 -10.28
N VAL A 62 1.42 13.02 -9.63
CA VAL A 62 2.07 12.46 -8.45
C VAL A 62 1.71 13.32 -7.25
N ILE A 63 1.49 12.67 -6.11
CA ILE A 63 1.19 13.35 -4.86
C ILE A 63 2.14 12.90 -3.74
N ASP A 64 2.54 13.87 -2.93
CA ASP A 64 3.17 13.67 -1.63
C ASP A 64 2.12 13.95 -0.55
N VAL A 65 1.89 12.96 0.32
CA VAL A 65 0.77 12.95 1.28
C VAL A 65 1.32 13.07 2.70
N PRO A 66 0.88 14.06 3.50
CA PRO A 66 1.32 14.19 4.90
C PRO A 66 0.97 12.97 5.76
N ASP A 67 1.76 12.70 6.79
CA ASP A 67 1.54 11.58 7.72
C ASP A 67 0.17 11.65 8.41
N ASP A 68 -0.21 12.84 8.84
CA ASP A 68 -1.52 13.12 9.44
C ASP A 68 -2.71 12.73 8.54
N ALA A 69 -2.53 12.77 7.21
CA ALA A 69 -3.56 12.36 6.26
C ALA A 69 -3.73 10.84 6.26
N PHE A 70 -2.63 10.09 6.41
CA PHE A 70 -2.67 8.64 6.58
C PHE A 70 -3.33 8.26 7.90
N ASP A 71 -2.98 8.94 8.98
CA ASP A 71 -3.57 8.73 10.30
C ASP A 71 -5.07 9.04 10.31
N THR A 72 -5.47 10.17 9.72
CA THR A 72 -6.89 10.51 9.60
C THR A 72 -7.63 9.50 8.74
N ALA A 73 -7.05 9.03 7.63
CA ALA A 73 -7.68 8.01 6.80
C ALA A 73 -7.77 6.63 7.48
N ASN A 74 -6.94 6.41 8.51
CA ASN A 74 -6.90 5.19 9.30
C ASN A 74 -7.75 5.27 10.60
N SER A 75 -8.52 6.35 10.80
CA SER A 75 -9.29 6.50 12.04
C SER A 75 -10.15 5.27 12.33
N PRO A 76 -10.12 4.77 13.58
CA PRO A 76 -10.81 3.56 13.96
C PRO A 76 -12.32 3.74 13.75
N ILE A 77 -12.98 2.64 13.39
CA ILE A 77 -14.45 2.58 13.26
C ILE A 77 -15.08 2.24 14.61
N GLU A 78 -14.31 1.63 15.51
CA GLU A 78 -14.72 1.15 16.82
C GLU A 78 -13.73 1.65 17.89
N ILE A 79 -14.24 1.99 19.06
CA ILE A 79 -13.42 2.32 20.22
C ILE A 79 -13.65 1.25 21.28
N GLU A 80 -12.55 0.68 21.78
CA GLU A 80 -12.58 -0.18 22.96
C GLU A 80 -12.39 0.65 24.23
N MET A 81 -13.28 0.46 25.19
CA MET A 81 -13.26 1.11 26.49
C MET A 81 -13.28 0.04 27.59
N THR A 82 -12.30 0.07 28.48
CA THR A 82 -12.32 -0.79 29.67
C THR A 82 -12.88 -0.03 30.86
N PHE A 83 -13.98 -0.53 31.42
CA PHE A 83 -14.58 0.01 32.64
C PHE A 83 -14.85 -1.13 33.63
N GLU A 84 -14.33 -1.00 34.85
CA GLU A 84 -14.45 -2.01 35.93
C GLU A 84 -14.08 -3.44 35.50
N GLY A 85 -13.03 -3.58 34.69
CA GLY A 85 -12.55 -4.87 34.21
C GLY A 85 -13.38 -5.48 33.07
N THR A 86 -14.40 -4.78 32.57
CA THR A 86 -15.16 -5.16 31.37
C THR A 86 -14.72 -4.31 30.19
N THR A 87 -14.40 -4.95 29.06
CA THR A 87 -14.16 -4.26 27.79
C THR A 87 -15.48 -4.10 27.04
N LEU A 88 -15.82 -2.85 26.74
CA LEU A 88 -16.95 -2.46 25.91
C LEU A 88 -16.42 -1.94 24.58
N THR A 89 -16.99 -2.41 23.48
CA THR A 89 -16.69 -1.91 22.13
C THR A 89 -17.83 -1.02 21.67
N TYR A 90 -17.50 0.19 21.19
CA TYR A 90 -18.47 1.16 20.72
C TYR A 90 -18.17 1.57 19.27
N ASP A 91 -19.14 1.36 18.39
CA ASP A 91 -19.07 1.81 17.00
C ASP A 91 -19.16 3.33 16.94
N LEU A 92 -18.18 3.96 16.32
CA LEU A 92 -18.21 5.39 16.10
C LEU A 92 -19.32 5.76 15.10
N PRO A 93 -19.94 6.95 15.25
CA PRO A 93 -20.93 7.42 14.30
C PRO A 93 -20.36 7.55 12.89
N GLU A 94 -21.13 7.21 11.87
CA GLU A 94 -20.65 7.18 10.48
C GLU A 94 -20.11 8.54 9.97
N TRP A 95 -20.61 9.65 10.51
CA TRP A 95 -20.13 10.99 10.17
C TRP A 95 -18.72 11.31 10.70
N THR A 96 -18.14 10.43 11.53
CA THR A 96 -16.74 10.50 11.96
C THR A 96 -15.83 9.62 11.09
N HIS A 97 -16.41 8.73 10.28
CA HIS A 97 -15.64 7.79 9.47
C HIS A 97 -15.08 8.45 8.21
N PRO A 98 -13.79 8.22 7.88
CA PRO A 98 -13.20 8.75 6.65
C PRO A 98 -13.89 8.24 5.39
N GLY A 99 -14.26 9.17 4.50
CA GLY A 99 -14.93 8.91 3.24
C GLY A 99 -14.10 9.35 2.03
N THR A 100 -14.60 10.34 1.30
CA THR A 100 -13.99 10.84 0.07
C THR A 100 -12.73 11.65 0.36
N CYS A 101 -11.67 11.40 -0.40
CA CYS A 101 -10.46 12.23 -0.37
C CYS A 101 -10.44 13.09 -1.64
N TYR A 102 -10.44 14.40 -1.47
CA TYR A 102 -10.28 15.36 -2.54
C TYR A 102 -8.84 15.85 -2.54
N VAL A 103 -8.26 15.92 -3.73
CA VAL A 103 -6.85 16.24 -3.95
C VAL A 103 -6.81 17.23 -5.10
N SER A 104 -6.29 18.42 -4.84
CA SER A 104 -6.11 19.49 -5.84
C SER A 104 -4.83 20.28 -5.57
N ASP A 105 -4.51 21.22 -6.45
CA ASP A 105 -3.49 22.23 -6.22
C ASP A 105 -3.75 23.09 -4.98
N ALA A 106 -5.02 23.27 -4.58
CA ALA A 106 -5.39 24.00 -3.37
C ALA A 106 -5.14 23.20 -2.07
N GLY A 107 -5.08 21.87 -2.14
CA GLY A 107 -4.88 21.05 -0.95
C GLY A 107 -5.39 19.62 -1.07
N ILE A 108 -5.20 18.89 0.03
CA ILE A 108 -5.83 17.60 0.29
C ILE A 108 -6.89 17.76 1.37
N PHE A 109 -8.06 17.16 1.15
CA PHE A 109 -9.20 17.22 2.04
C PHE A 109 -9.80 15.82 2.19
N ILE A 110 -9.89 15.32 3.42
CA ILE A 110 -10.57 14.07 3.71
C ILE A 110 -11.92 14.40 4.33
N ASN A 111 -12.99 14.12 3.60
CA ASN A 111 -14.35 14.33 4.07
C ASN A 111 -14.88 13.06 4.73
N PRO A 112 -15.81 13.19 5.69
CA PRO A 112 -16.47 12.03 6.28
C PRO A 112 -17.39 11.32 5.27
N LYS A 113 -17.72 10.05 5.53
CA LYS A 113 -18.66 9.26 4.72
C LYS A 113 -20.08 9.85 4.73
N MET A 114 -20.46 10.38 5.88
CA MET A 114 -21.77 10.98 6.11
C MET A 114 -21.58 12.40 6.65
N ARG A 115 -22.52 13.29 6.31
CA ARG A 115 -22.59 14.63 6.89
C ARG A 115 -22.95 14.56 8.39
N PRO A 116 -22.35 15.41 9.25
CA PRO A 116 -22.76 15.48 10.65
C PRO A 116 -24.26 15.79 10.79
N PRO A 117 -25.02 15.05 11.62
CA PRO A 117 -26.45 15.27 11.81
C PRO A 117 -26.80 16.70 12.23
N GLN A 118 -25.91 17.37 12.98
CA GLN A 118 -26.07 18.75 13.42
C GLN A 118 -26.12 19.74 12.25
N LEU A 119 -25.47 19.40 11.13
CA LEU A 119 -25.43 20.23 9.93
C LEU A 119 -26.44 19.78 8.87
N ALA A 120 -27.29 18.79 9.16
CA ALA A 120 -28.20 18.21 8.17
C ALA A 120 -29.13 19.24 7.50
N ASN A 121 -29.54 20.27 8.26
CA ASN A 121 -30.44 21.33 7.79
C ASN A 121 -29.70 22.61 7.36
N GLU A 122 -28.37 22.66 7.49
CA GLU A 122 -27.57 23.80 7.07
C GLU A 122 -27.18 23.72 5.59
N HIS A 123 -26.62 24.81 5.05
CA HIS A 123 -26.22 24.90 3.64
C HIS A 123 -25.43 23.66 3.19
N THR A 124 -25.90 23.03 2.10
CA THR A 124 -25.33 21.79 1.54
C THR A 124 -23.90 21.95 1.02
N PHE A 125 -23.44 23.18 0.85
CA PHE A 125 -22.10 23.51 0.34
C PHE A 125 -20.97 23.36 1.36
N PHE A 126 -21.28 23.25 2.66
CA PHE A 126 -20.27 23.11 3.71
C PHE A 126 -20.35 21.73 4.36
N ASN A 127 -19.28 20.95 4.26
CA ASN A 127 -19.06 19.73 5.05
C ASN A 127 -17.70 19.87 5.74
N PRO A 128 -17.62 19.76 7.08
CA PRO A 128 -16.34 19.84 7.77
C PRO A 128 -15.47 18.64 7.36
N ALA A 129 -14.27 18.93 6.87
CA ALA A 129 -13.30 17.90 6.57
C ALA A 129 -12.74 17.33 7.87
N LEU A 130 -12.49 16.02 7.91
CA LEU A 130 -11.76 15.35 8.99
C LEU A 130 -10.27 15.73 8.95
N PHE A 131 -9.75 16.01 7.76
CA PHE A 131 -8.39 16.49 7.56
C PHE A 131 -8.34 17.48 6.39
N GLN A 132 -7.55 18.53 6.56
CA GLN A 132 -7.28 19.52 5.53
C GLN A 132 -5.82 19.96 5.61
N ARG A 133 -5.11 19.91 4.48
CA ARG A 133 -3.79 20.52 4.32
C ARG A 133 -3.74 21.24 2.98
N VAL A 134 -3.42 22.53 3.01
CA VAL A 134 -3.15 23.31 1.80
C VAL A 134 -1.80 22.90 1.20
N SER A 135 -1.66 23.01 -0.11
CA SER A 135 -0.41 22.63 -0.79
C SER A 135 0.77 23.50 -0.39
N SER A 136 1.97 22.90 -0.43
CA SER A 136 3.22 23.62 -0.34
C SER A 136 3.41 24.45 -1.61
N THR A 137 3.44 25.77 -1.46
CA THR A 137 3.62 26.72 -2.58
C THR A 137 5.08 26.94 -2.95
N ASN A 138 6.03 26.44 -2.15
CA ASN A 138 7.44 26.78 -2.28
C ASN A 138 8.29 25.55 -2.59
N LEU A 139 8.79 25.50 -3.83
CA LEU A 139 9.61 24.40 -4.38
C LEU A 139 10.92 24.13 -3.61
N GLY A 140 11.32 25.02 -2.69
CA GLY A 140 12.57 24.92 -1.93
C GLY A 140 12.42 24.72 -0.42
N SER A 141 11.20 24.76 0.16
CA SER A 141 10.97 24.52 1.60
C SER A 141 10.16 23.24 1.84
N HIS A 142 10.50 22.18 1.10
CA HIS A 142 9.91 20.87 1.25
C HIS A 142 10.36 20.25 2.58
N VAL A 143 9.40 19.81 3.38
CA VAL A 143 9.69 19.01 4.58
C VAL A 143 8.95 17.70 4.43
N VAL A 144 9.68 16.70 3.91
CA VAL A 144 9.20 15.33 3.70
C VAL A 144 8.32 14.89 4.87
N GLY A 145 7.08 14.50 4.57
CA GLY A 145 6.11 13.98 5.55
C GLY A 145 5.24 15.04 6.25
N LEU A 146 5.61 16.32 6.19
CA LEU A 146 4.84 17.40 6.81
C LEU A 146 4.05 18.23 5.80
N ASP A 147 4.44 18.23 4.53
CA ASP A 147 3.76 19.00 3.49
C ASP A 147 2.96 18.14 2.51
N TYR A 148 2.00 18.78 1.85
CA TYR A 148 1.22 18.20 0.76
C TYR A 148 1.69 18.84 -0.55
N ARG A 149 1.90 18.00 -1.56
CA ARG A 149 2.26 18.46 -2.89
C ARG A 149 1.54 17.63 -3.95
N MET A 150 1.12 18.30 -5.01
CA MET A 150 0.60 17.68 -6.22
C MET A 150 1.34 18.25 -7.41
N GLU A 151 1.85 17.36 -8.27
CA GLU A 151 2.55 17.71 -9.48
C GLU A 151 1.95 16.94 -10.66
N GLU A 152 1.66 17.64 -11.76
CA GLU A 152 1.25 16.98 -12.99
C GLU A 152 2.43 16.17 -13.54
N LYS A 153 2.35 14.85 -13.44
CA LYS A 153 3.36 13.90 -13.92
C LYS A 153 2.67 12.65 -14.41
N THR A 154 3.19 12.08 -15.49
CA THR A 154 2.85 10.74 -15.91
C THR A 154 3.34 9.73 -14.89
N ALA A 155 2.53 8.68 -14.64
CA ALA A 155 2.99 7.56 -13.85
C ALA A 155 4.28 6.97 -14.45
N PRO A 156 5.20 6.44 -13.62
CA PRO A 156 6.32 5.66 -14.14
C PRO A 156 5.77 4.53 -15.00
N GLY A 157 6.52 4.10 -16.02
CA GLY A 157 6.11 3.12 -17.03
C GLY A 157 5.87 1.70 -16.49
N TRP A 158 5.02 1.56 -15.48
CA TRP A 158 4.76 0.35 -14.73
C TRP A 158 4.12 -0.73 -15.61
N ARG A 159 3.31 -0.32 -16.60
CA ARG A 159 2.75 -1.23 -17.61
C ARG A 159 3.84 -1.97 -18.38
N ALA A 160 4.96 -1.31 -18.69
CA ALA A 160 6.07 -1.93 -19.39
C ALA A 160 6.74 -3.00 -18.52
N LEU A 161 6.88 -2.76 -17.20
CA LEU A 161 7.40 -3.75 -16.25
C LEU A 161 6.49 -4.98 -16.18
N VAL A 162 5.18 -4.76 -16.10
CA VAL A 162 4.19 -5.85 -16.06
C VAL A 162 4.19 -6.64 -17.37
N GLN A 163 4.21 -5.96 -18.52
CA GLN A 163 4.29 -6.61 -19.83
C GLN A 163 5.56 -7.44 -19.96
N LYS A 164 6.69 -6.92 -19.49
CA LYS A 164 7.97 -7.64 -19.48
C LYS A 164 7.90 -8.92 -18.64
N ALA A 165 7.36 -8.83 -17.42
CA ALA A 165 7.19 -9.99 -16.53
C ALA A 165 6.17 -11.02 -17.08
N MET A 166 5.14 -10.57 -17.79
CA MET A 166 4.15 -11.46 -18.41
C MET A 166 4.67 -12.16 -19.68
N ALA A 167 5.52 -11.48 -20.46
CA ALA A 167 6.12 -12.01 -21.68
C ALA A 167 7.32 -12.94 -21.38
N ALA A 168 7.97 -12.76 -20.24
CA ALA A 168 9.06 -13.61 -19.81
C ALA A 168 8.58 -15.03 -19.46
N PRO A 169 9.43 -16.05 -19.68
CA PRO A 169 9.11 -17.41 -19.25
C PRO A 169 8.88 -17.42 -17.74
N HIS A 170 7.99 -18.32 -17.31
CA HIS A 170 7.89 -18.60 -15.89
C HIS A 170 9.23 -19.11 -15.40
N TYR A 171 9.66 -18.66 -14.21
CA TYR A 171 10.91 -19.06 -13.61
C TYR A 171 10.83 -20.54 -13.20
N ALA A 172 11.01 -21.43 -14.18
CA ALA A 172 10.75 -22.86 -14.05
C ALA A 172 11.96 -23.64 -13.51
N ASP A 173 13.16 -23.02 -13.50
CA ASP A 173 14.41 -23.69 -13.14
C ASP A 173 14.95 -23.20 -11.78
N ALA A 174 14.44 -23.83 -10.73
CA ALA A 174 15.02 -24.26 -9.44
C ALA A 174 16.01 -23.39 -8.61
N ARG A 175 16.56 -22.27 -9.08
CA ARG A 175 17.44 -21.42 -8.24
C ARG A 175 16.61 -20.40 -7.46
N PRO A 176 16.64 -20.39 -6.11
CA PRO A 176 15.85 -19.46 -5.31
C PRO A 176 16.14 -18.00 -5.69
N MET A 177 15.08 -17.20 -5.86
CA MET A 177 15.21 -15.75 -6.00
C MET A 177 15.32 -15.14 -4.60
N ALA A 178 16.33 -14.32 -4.35
CA ALA A 178 16.36 -13.53 -3.12
C ALA A 178 15.32 -12.42 -3.19
N ILE A 179 14.49 -12.36 -2.14
CA ILE A 179 13.56 -11.28 -1.90
C ILE A 179 13.85 -10.76 -0.50
N ASN A 180 14.15 -9.48 -0.38
CA ASN A 180 14.17 -8.83 0.93
C ASN A 180 12.76 -8.95 1.55
N PRO A 181 12.61 -9.62 2.72
CA PRO A 181 11.31 -9.82 3.35
C PRO A 181 10.60 -8.50 3.67
N ALA A 182 11.34 -7.40 3.88
CA ALA A 182 10.75 -6.08 4.07
C ALA A 182 9.92 -5.63 2.85
N LEU A 183 10.28 -6.04 1.62
CA LEU A 183 9.50 -5.73 0.42
C LEU A 183 8.19 -6.52 0.36
N VAL A 184 8.17 -7.74 0.90
CA VAL A 184 6.94 -8.54 1.02
C VAL A 184 6.01 -7.93 2.08
N ALA A 185 6.58 -7.47 3.20
CA ALA A 185 5.84 -6.83 4.28
C ALA A 185 5.09 -5.56 3.84
N LEU A 186 5.57 -4.84 2.82
CA LEU A 186 4.88 -3.65 2.29
C LEU A 186 3.42 -3.95 1.86
N PHE A 187 3.16 -5.17 1.41
CA PHE A 187 1.85 -5.57 0.90
C PHE A 187 0.87 -5.98 2.01
N GLU A 188 1.34 -6.22 3.24
CA GLU A 188 0.54 -6.75 4.34
C GLU A 188 -0.68 -5.88 4.64
N ALA A 189 -0.48 -4.57 4.85
CA ALA A 189 -1.56 -3.62 5.11
C ALA A 189 -2.60 -3.57 3.98
N THR A 190 -2.19 -3.84 2.74
CA THR A 190 -3.11 -3.94 1.61
C THR A 190 -3.91 -5.24 1.67
N ASN A 191 -3.25 -6.37 1.88
CA ASN A 191 -3.91 -7.68 2.02
C ASN A 191 -4.91 -7.68 3.17
N GLU A 192 -4.51 -7.25 4.37
CA GLU A 192 -5.39 -7.18 5.54
C GLU A 192 -6.66 -6.38 5.27
N ARG A 193 -6.55 -5.23 4.61
CA ARG A 193 -7.72 -4.38 4.37
C ARG A 193 -8.61 -4.87 3.24
N ILE A 194 -8.02 -5.53 2.25
CA ILE A 194 -8.75 -6.09 1.12
C ILE A 194 -9.48 -7.38 1.54
N THR A 195 -8.83 -8.25 2.31
CA THR A 195 -9.38 -9.57 2.69
C THR A 195 -10.06 -9.60 4.05
N GLY A 196 -9.76 -8.64 4.93
CA GLY A 196 -10.21 -8.57 6.34
C GLY A 196 -11.72 -8.47 6.56
N ARG A 197 -12.54 -8.38 5.52
CA ARG A 197 -14.01 -8.48 5.64
C ARG A 197 -14.54 -9.90 5.78
N ASN A 198 -13.72 -10.93 5.51
CA ASN A 198 -14.18 -12.34 5.49
C ASN A 198 -13.52 -13.24 6.54
N GLY A 199 -12.70 -12.69 7.46
CA GLY A 199 -12.09 -13.44 8.57
C GLY A 199 -11.07 -14.51 8.16
N LYS A 200 -10.67 -14.56 6.88
CA LYS A 200 -9.61 -15.46 6.38
C LYS A 200 -8.44 -14.62 5.87
N PRO A 201 -7.19 -14.98 6.20
CA PRO A 201 -6.02 -14.32 5.64
C PRO A 201 -6.03 -14.50 4.12
N GLY A 202 -5.87 -13.41 3.37
CA GLY A 202 -5.65 -13.47 1.93
C GLY A 202 -4.29 -14.08 1.62
N HIS A 203 -4.21 -14.86 0.54
CA HIS A 203 -2.94 -15.37 0.03
C HIS A 203 -2.37 -14.43 -1.02
N PHE A 204 -1.05 -14.24 -0.96
CA PHE A 204 -0.31 -13.65 -2.07
C PHE A 204 0.10 -14.74 -3.06
N TRP A 205 -0.19 -14.49 -4.33
CA TRP A 205 0.35 -15.25 -5.45
C TRP A 205 1.55 -14.50 -6.02
N PHE A 206 2.70 -15.16 -6.03
CA PHE A 206 3.91 -14.64 -6.64
C PHE A 206 4.11 -15.29 -8.01
N ARG A 207 4.05 -14.49 -9.07
CA ARG A 207 4.54 -14.90 -10.38
C ARG A 207 5.99 -14.46 -10.50
N LEU A 208 6.89 -15.43 -10.41
CA LEU A 208 8.30 -15.23 -10.75
C LEU A 208 8.47 -15.35 -12.27
N ALA A 209 9.19 -14.40 -12.84
CA ALA A 209 9.40 -14.27 -14.27
C ALA A 209 10.90 -14.12 -14.58
N GLY A 210 11.30 -14.57 -15.78
CA GLY A 210 12.67 -14.45 -16.26
C GLY A 210 13.49 -15.71 -16.06
N THR A 211 14.80 -15.58 -16.22
CA THR A 211 15.77 -16.67 -16.05
C THR A 211 16.77 -16.31 -14.95
N HIS A 212 17.61 -17.27 -14.55
CA HIS A 212 18.68 -16.99 -13.59
C HIS A 212 19.64 -15.88 -14.07
N GLU A 213 19.97 -15.87 -15.36
CA GLU A 213 20.88 -14.88 -15.94
C GLU A 213 20.22 -13.52 -16.17
N ALA A 214 18.88 -13.50 -16.30
CA ALA A 214 18.08 -12.32 -16.54
C ALA A 214 16.80 -12.37 -15.69
N PRO A 215 16.91 -12.11 -14.37
CA PRO A 215 15.74 -12.12 -13.51
C PRO A 215 14.83 -10.95 -13.87
N GLU A 216 13.53 -11.20 -13.94
CA GLU A 216 12.52 -10.19 -14.18
C GLU A 216 11.74 -9.87 -12.89
N PRO A 217 11.02 -8.74 -12.83
CA PRO A 217 10.20 -8.39 -11.68
C PRO A 217 9.18 -9.50 -11.36
N ALA A 218 9.05 -9.80 -10.07
CA ALA A 218 7.99 -10.66 -9.58
C ALA A 218 6.69 -9.88 -9.49
N LEU A 219 5.61 -10.48 -10.00
CA LEU A 219 4.27 -9.94 -9.81
C LEU A 219 3.66 -10.54 -8.55
N VAL A 220 3.07 -9.67 -7.74
CA VAL A 220 2.34 -10.04 -6.52
C VAL A 220 0.86 -9.81 -6.78
N MET A 221 0.03 -10.83 -6.59
CA MET A 221 -1.42 -10.72 -6.74
C MET A 221 -2.06 -11.18 -5.44
N ILE A 222 -3.19 -10.57 -5.08
CA ILE A 222 -3.98 -11.01 -3.93
C ILE A 222 -5.08 -11.94 -4.45
N GLU A 223 -5.22 -13.10 -3.82
CA GLU A 223 -6.24 -14.09 -4.17
C GLU A 223 -7.64 -13.46 -4.24
N ASN A 224 -8.37 -13.69 -5.34
CA ASN A 224 -9.72 -13.15 -5.60
C ASN A 224 -9.83 -11.62 -5.69
N HIS A 225 -8.72 -10.90 -5.85
CA HIS A 225 -8.68 -9.43 -5.92
C HIS A 225 -7.96 -8.94 -7.20
N PRO A 226 -8.61 -9.04 -8.37
CA PRO A 226 -8.02 -8.65 -9.66
C PRO A 226 -7.77 -7.15 -9.82
N GLU A 227 -8.36 -6.31 -8.96
CA GLU A 227 -8.15 -4.88 -8.90
C GLU A 227 -6.75 -4.49 -8.37
N PHE A 228 -6.02 -5.45 -7.79
CA PHE A 228 -4.72 -5.24 -7.18
C PHE A 228 -3.60 -5.90 -7.99
N LEU A 229 -2.49 -5.16 -8.14
CA LEU A 229 -1.24 -5.68 -8.69
C LEU A 229 -0.03 -5.11 -7.96
N GLY A 230 0.76 -5.98 -7.35
CA GLY A 230 2.06 -5.66 -6.80
C GLY A 230 3.18 -6.06 -7.75
N VAL A 231 4.32 -5.37 -7.63
CA VAL A 231 5.55 -5.68 -8.36
C VAL A 231 6.72 -5.56 -7.40
N ILE A 232 7.61 -6.55 -7.40
CA ILE A 232 8.87 -6.55 -6.66
C ILE A 232 10.00 -6.70 -7.67
N SER A 233 10.96 -5.78 -7.65
CA SER A 233 12.16 -5.87 -8.47
C SER A 233 13.07 -6.98 -7.95
N PRO A 234 13.71 -7.76 -8.84
CA PRO A 234 14.63 -8.79 -8.40
C PRO A 234 15.83 -8.16 -7.70
N GLN A 235 16.30 -8.81 -6.65
CA GLN A 235 17.49 -8.39 -5.93
C GLN A 235 18.67 -9.28 -6.31
N ALA A 236 19.85 -8.67 -6.43
CA ALA A 236 21.08 -9.43 -6.61
C ALA A 236 21.29 -10.32 -5.38
N SER A 237 21.36 -11.63 -5.59
CA SER A 237 21.53 -12.62 -4.52
C SER A 237 22.93 -13.19 -4.52
N ALA A 238 23.50 -13.41 -3.34
CA ALA A 238 24.48 -14.49 -3.12
C ALA A 238 23.73 -15.84 -3.13
N GLU A 239 24.35 -16.92 -3.60
CA GLU A 239 23.68 -18.24 -3.59
C GLU A 239 23.24 -18.61 -2.16
N PRO A 240 22.04 -19.18 -1.97
CA PRO A 240 21.57 -19.58 -0.65
C PRO A 240 22.52 -20.63 -0.07
N HIS A 241 22.81 -20.51 1.22
CA HIS A 241 23.56 -21.56 1.90
C HIS A 241 22.78 -22.89 1.83
N PRO A 242 23.46 -24.03 1.61
CA PRO A 242 22.81 -25.32 1.66
C PRO A 242 22.17 -25.51 3.05
N VAL A 243 20.98 -26.12 3.07
CA VAL A 243 20.27 -26.42 4.33
C VAL A 243 21.20 -27.26 5.21
N PRO A 244 21.51 -26.83 6.45
CA PRO A 244 22.40 -27.58 7.33
C PRO A 244 21.93 -29.02 7.57
N SER A 245 22.88 -29.95 7.65
CA SER A 245 22.58 -31.38 7.74
C SER A 245 21.74 -31.79 8.97
N HIS A 246 21.84 -31.06 10.07
CA HIS A 246 21.11 -31.33 11.31
C HIS A 246 19.59 -31.16 11.20
N PHE A 247 19.09 -30.49 10.15
CA PHE A 247 17.64 -30.41 9.87
C PHE A 247 17.07 -31.70 9.25
N PHE A 248 17.91 -32.63 8.79
CA PHE A 248 17.47 -33.88 8.14
C PHE A 248 17.49 -35.10 9.06
N PHE A 249 18.08 -35.01 10.25
CA PHE A 249 18.19 -36.12 11.19
C PHE A 249 17.31 -35.87 12.41
N PRO A 250 16.44 -36.82 12.81
CA PRO A 250 15.67 -36.69 14.05
C PRO A 250 16.62 -36.64 15.25
N ALA A 251 16.25 -35.89 16.28
CA ALA A 251 16.95 -35.91 17.56
C ALA A 251 17.01 -37.36 18.05
N ALA A 252 18.21 -37.87 18.34
CA ALA A 252 18.35 -39.18 18.94
C ALA A 252 17.54 -39.19 20.24
N ILE A 253 16.51 -40.05 20.31
CA ILE A 253 15.76 -40.27 21.55
C ILE A 253 16.79 -40.78 22.55
N ALA A 254 17.08 -39.99 23.58
CA ALA A 254 17.89 -40.42 24.70
C ALA A 254 17.12 -41.54 25.40
N THR A 255 17.44 -42.79 25.09
CA THR A 255 16.98 -43.92 25.87
C THR A 255 17.67 -43.81 27.23
N GLU A 256 16.94 -43.34 28.25
CA GLU A 256 17.36 -43.49 29.64
C GLU A 256 17.56 -44.98 29.90
N VAL A 257 18.81 -45.39 30.01
CA VAL A 257 19.16 -46.70 30.56
C VAL A 257 18.91 -46.61 32.06
N GLN A 258 17.74 -47.07 32.50
CA GLN A 258 17.56 -47.48 33.89
C GLN A 258 18.47 -48.69 34.16
N GLN A 259 19.49 -48.50 34.99
CA GLN A 259 20.13 -49.55 35.78
C GLN A 259 20.23 -49.09 37.23
#